data_AF-A0A955FQ77-F1
#
_entry.id   AF-A0A955FQ77-F1
#
_cell.length_a   1.000
_cell.length_b   1.000
_cell.length_c   1.000
_cell.angle_alpha   90.00
_cell.angle_beta   90.00
_cell.angle_gamma   90.00
#
_symmetry.space_group_name_H-M   'P 1'
#
loop_
_entity.id
_entity.type
_entity.pdbx_description
1 polymer ?
#
loop_
_entity_poly.entity_id
_entity_poly.type
_entity_poly.pdbx_seq_one_letter_code
_entity_poly.pdbx_strand_id
1 'polypeptide(L)'
;VDFNDKISKLQQEINGLQEQINQSVAQIDATQAKINEAEVELAKQRQLLGQNIRAMYVEGDVSTLEMLASSQDLSDFVDKQQYRNSVKDKIKATLDKVNELKHQLNAEKEILEAQKKDQETRQARLNGQRAEQDRLLSLNESQRNELNGQIKNNSAKIAELRKQQAAENAKLFGGSVPQGIPGGGGYPGAWAFAPIDSIIDTWGMYNRECVSYTAWKVWSSGRYMPYWGGIGNANQWDDNARAAGIPVDTNPRVGDVAIKNAGFYGHAMYVEHVYGDGTIYISQYNAAWDGNYSEARISTAGLVFIHF
;
A
#
# COMPACT_ATOMS: atom_id res chain seq x y z
N VAL A 1 5.02 -1.91 -1.18
CA VAL A 1 4.35 -0.72 -1.73
C VAL A 1 3.12 -0.49 -0.88
N ASP A 2 3.01 0.65 -0.20
CA ASP A 2 1.81 0.94 0.60
C ASP A 2 0.69 1.40 -0.32
N PHE A 3 -0.27 0.50 -0.59
CA PHE A 3 -1.43 0.79 -1.41
C PHE A 3 -2.34 1.84 -0.76
N ASN A 4 -2.39 1.91 0.57
CA ASN A 4 -3.28 2.84 1.27
C ASN A 4 -2.79 4.29 1.09
N ASP A 5 -1.48 4.53 1.22
CA ASP A 5 -0.88 5.86 0.96
C ASP A 5 -1.12 6.31 -0.49
N LYS A 6 -0.93 5.41 -1.47
CA LYS A 6 -1.20 5.71 -2.89
C LYS A 6 -2.66 6.02 -3.16
N ILE A 7 -3.59 5.22 -2.63
CA ILE A 7 -5.04 5.43 -2.78
C ILE A 7 -5.45 6.76 -2.14
N SER A 8 -4.90 7.09 -0.97
CA SER A 8 -5.18 8.35 -0.27
C SER A 8 -4.71 9.56 -1.08
N LYS A 9 -3.49 9.53 -1.62
CA LYS A 9 -2.97 10.60 -2.49
C LYS A 9 -3.82 10.77 -3.75
N LEU A 10 -4.18 9.67 -4.40
CA LEU A 10 -5.03 9.70 -5.58
C LEU A 10 -6.42 10.26 -5.28
N GLN A 11 -6.99 9.94 -4.10
CA GLN A 11 -8.25 10.53 -3.66
C GLN A 11 -8.16 12.06 -3.47
N GLN A 12 -7.05 12.56 -2.93
CA GLN A 12 -6.82 14.01 -2.80
C GLN A 12 -6.73 14.68 -4.17
N GLU A 13 -6.02 14.07 -5.12
CA GLU A 13 -5.94 14.57 -6.50
C GLU A 13 -7.31 14.58 -7.18
N ILE A 14 -8.12 13.53 -7.01
CA ILE A 14 -9.50 13.44 -7.52
C ILE A 14 -10.35 14.57 -6.96
N ASN A 15 -10.27 14.83 -5.66
CA ASN A 15 -11.03 15.90 -5.01
C ASN A 15 -10.63 17.27 -5.55
N GLY A 16 -9.33 17.56 -5.63
CA GLY A 16 -8.82 18.82 -6.18
C GLY A 16 -9.21 19.00 -7.65
N LEU A 17 -9.20 17.93 -8.45
CA LEU A 17 -9.64 17.97 -9.84
C LEU A 17 -11.15 18.21 -9.97
N GLN A 18 -11.96 17.60 -9.10
CA GLN A 18 -13.40 17.82 -9.06
C GLN A 18 -13.73 19.29 -8.72
N GLU A 19 -13.00 19.90 -7.79
CA GLU A 19 -13.13 21.33 -7.48
C GLU A 19 -12.77 22.21 -8.67
N GLN A 20 -11.66 21.91 -9.36
CA GLN A 20 -11.27 22.63 -10.58
C GLN A 20 -12.32 22.50 -11.70
N ILE A 21 -12.95 21.34 -11.84
CA ILE A 21 -14.05 21.13 -12.80
C ILE A 21 -15.24 22.01 -12.43
N ASN A 22 -15.63 22.04 -11.16
CA ASN A 22 -16.75 22.86 -10.70
C ASN A 22 -16.50 24.36 -10.92
N GLN A 23 -15.27 24.83 -10.66
CA GLN A 23 -14.86 26.20 -10.96
C GLN A 23 -14.90 26.48 -12.47
N SER A 24 -14.44 25.53 -13.30
CA SER A 24 -14.47 25.65 -14.76
C SER A 24 -15.89 25.75 -15.31
N VAL A 25 -16.84 24.99 -14.75
CA VAL A 25 -18.27 25.07 -15.11
C VAL A 25 -18.80 26.47 -14.82
N ALA A 26 -18.54 27.01 -13.62
CA ALA A 26 -18.99 28.35 -13.24
C ALA A 26 -18.39 29.45 -14.15
N GLN A 27 -17.13 29.29 -14.57
CA GLN A 27 -16.49 30.22 -15.51
C GLN A 27 -17.10 30.15 -16.90
N ILE A 28 -17.40 28.95 -17.40
CA ILE A 28 -18.09 28.73 -18.68
C ILE A 28 -19.46 29.41 -18.66
N ASP A 29 -20.24 29.20 -17.60
CA ASP A 29 -21.56 29.81 -17.44
C ASP A 29 -21.48 31.36 -17.41
N ALA A 30 -20.50 31.91 -16.69
CA ALA A 30 -20.27 33.35 -16.61
C ALA A 30 -19.83 33.94 -17.96
N THR A 31 -18.94 33.29 -18.70
CA THR A 31 -18.53 33.72 -20.05
C THR A 31 -19.72 33.67 -21.01
N GLN A 32 -20.53 32.60 -20.95
CA GLN A 32 -21.72 32.47 -21.79
C GLN A 32 -22.75 33.57 -21.50
N ALA A 33 -22.94 33.95 -20.24
CA ALA A 33 -23.81 35.08 -19.88
C ALA A 33 -23.32 36.40 -20.47
N LYS A 34 -22.01 36.70 -20.38
CA LYS A 34 -21.41 37.91 -20.98
C LYS A 34 -21.58 37.97 -22.50
N ILE A 35 -21.37 36.84 -23.17
CA ILE A 35 -21.60 36.71 -24.62
C ILE A 35 -23.05 37.07 -24.96
N ASN A 36 -24.02 36.55 -24.20
CA ASN A 36 -25.44 36.84 -24.43
C ASN A 36 -25.75 38.33 -24.23
N GLU A 37 -25.23 38.96 -23.18
CA GLU A 37 -25.38 40.40 -22.93
C GLU A 37 -24.74 41.24 -24.04
N ALA A 38 -23.54 40.88 -24.48
CA ALA A 38 -22.82 41.56 -25.56
C ALA A 38 -23.56 41.44 -26.90
N GLU A 39 -24.18 40.30 -27.20
CA GLU A 39 -25.01 40.10 -28.40
C GLU A 39 -26.24 41.02 -28.39
N VAL A 40 -26.91 41.16 -27.25
CA VAL A 40 -28.07 42.06 -27.08
C VAL A 40 -27.65 43.52 -27.28
N GLU A 41 -26.56 43.95 -26.63
CA GLU A 41 -26.09 45.33 -26.73
C GLU A 41 -25.60 45.66 -28.15
N LEU A 42 -24.89 44.73 -28.80
CA LEU A 42 -24.47 44.89 -30.19
C LEU A 42 -25.66 45.06 -31.14
N ALA A 43 -26.75 44.31 -30.93
CA ALA A 43 -27.97 44.45 -31.71
C ALA A 43 -28.61 45.83 -31.53
N LYS A 44 -28.68 46.32 -30.29
CA LYS A 44 -29.19 47.67 -29.97
C LYS A 44 -28.36 48.77 -30.62
N GLN A 45 -27.03 48.70 -30.53
CA GLN A 45 -26.12 49.70 -31.11
C GLN A 45 -26.20 49.71 -32.65
N ARG A 46 -26.35 48.55 -33.28
CA ARG A 46 -26.61 48.45 -34.72
C ARG A 46 -27.93 49.12 -35.14
N GLN A 47 -28.99 48.94 -34.34
CA GLN A 47 -30.27 49.58 -34.60
C GLN A 47 -30.17 51.11 -34.49
N LEU A 48 -29.52 51.62 -33.43
CA LEU A 48 -29.29 53.05 -33.24
C LEU A 48 -28.45 53.65 -34.38
N LEU A 49 -27.39 52.94 -34.79
CA LEU A 49 -26.57 53.33 -35.94
C LEU A 49 -27.42 53.46 -37.21
N GLY A 50 -28.29 52.48 -37.48
CA GLY A 50 -29.20 52.50 -38.62
C GLY A 50 -30.20 53.67 -38.58
N GLN A 51 -30.75 53.98 -37.40
CA GLN A 51 -31.65 55.13 -37.20
C GLN A 51 -30.92 56.46 -37.46
N ASN A 52 -29.71 56.63 -36.93
CA ASN A 52 -28.92 57.85 -37.10
C ASN A 52 -28.50 58.05 -38.57
N ILE A 53 -28.09 56.98 -39.27
CA ILE A 53 -27.77 57.04 -40.70
C ILE A 53 -29.00 57.42 -41.52
N ARG A 54 -30.18 56.86 -41.22
CA ARG A 54 -31.43 57.21 -41.90
C ARG A 54 -31.79 58.68 -41.66
N ALA A 55 -31.66 59.18 -40.44
CA ALA A 55 -31.94 60.58 -40.11
C ALA A 55 -31.05 61.54 -40.92
N MET A 56 -29.75 61.24 -41.01
CA MET A 56 -28.80 61.99 -41.84
C MET A 56 -29.15 61.94 -43.34
N TYR A 57 -29.63 60.80 -43.85
CA TYR A 57 -30.01 60.65 -45.26
C TYR A 57 -31.30 61.40 -45.63
N VAL A 58 -32.30 61.40 -44.74
CA VAL A 58 -33.58 62.09 -44.96
C VAL A 58 -33.41 63.61 -45.05
N GLU A 59 -32.38 64.17 -44.41
CA GLU A 59 -32.03 65.59 -44.52
C GLU A 59 -31.31 65.98 -45.83
N GLY A 60 -30.93 65.00 -46.66
CA GLY A 60 -30.28 65.20 -47.96
C GLY A 60 -28.86 65.79 -47.92
N ASP A 61 -28.11 65.59 -49.02
CA ASP A 61 -26.79 66.20 -49.29
C ASP A 61 -26.91 67.70 -49.63
N VAL A 62 -27.65 68.45 -48.81
CA VAL A 62 -27.80 69.90 -48.97
C VAL A 62 -26.46 70.56 -48.61
N SER A 63 -25.82 71.22 -49.58
CA SER A 63 -24.53 71.87 -49.35
C SER A 63 -24.63 73.00 -48.31
N THR A 64 -23.53 73.43 -47.70
CA THR A 64 -23.56 74.53 -46.71
C THR A 64 -24.17 75.82 -47.29
N LEU A 65 -23.95 76.09 -48.57
CA LEU A 65 -24.56 77.21 -49.31
C LEU A 65 -26.07 77.07 -49.48
N GLU A 66 -26.53 75.85 -49.70
CA GLU A 66 -27.92 75.50 -49.95
C GLU A 66 -28.71 75.38 -48.63
N MET A 67 -28.02 75.02 -47.54
CA MET A 67 -28.52 75.06 -46.17
C MET A 67 -28.64 76.50 -45.68
N LEU A 68 -27.67 77.37 -46.00
CA LEU A 68 -27.76 78.81 -45.75
C LEU A 68 -28.92 79.43 -46.53
N ALA A 69 -29.11 79.03 -47.79
CA ALA A 69 -30.19 79.53 -48.65
C ALA A 69 -31.59 79.05 -48.23
N SER A 70 -31.70 77.91 -47.56
CA SER A 70 -32.97 77.33 -47.09
C SER A 70 -33.27 77.59 -45.62
N SER A 71 -32.40 78.33 -44.92
CA SER A 71 -32.61 78.72 -43.51
C SER A 71 -33.39 80.02 -43.39
N GLN A 72 -34.25 80.11 -42.37
CA GLN A 72 -35.12 81.28 -42.16
C GLN A 72 -34.32 82.50 -41.68
N ASP A 73 -33.24 82.27 -40.93
CA ASP A 73 -32.30 83.28 -40.45
C ASP A 73 -30.93 82.64 -40.13
N LEU A 74 -29.98 83.45 -39.65
CA LEU A 74 -28.64 83.00 -39.30
C LEU A 74 -28.62 82.04 -38.09
N SER A 75 -29.58 82.17 -37.16
CA SER A 75 -29.69 81.27 -36.01
C SER A 75 -30.16 79.89 -36.45
N ASP A 76 -31.20 79.81 -37.29
CA ASP A 76 -31.71 78.58 -37.88
C ASP A 76 -30.63 77.85 -38.70
N PHE A 77 -29.80 78.60 -39.43
CA PHE A 77 -28.63 78.04 -40.12
C PHE A 77 -27.59 77.44 -39.15
N VAL A 78 -27.24 78.16 -38.08
CA VAL A 78 -26.27 77.70 -37.07
C VAL A 78 -26.80 76.45 -36.35
N ASP A 79 -28.08 76.42 -36.00
CA ASP A 79 -28.74 75.30 -35.33
C ASP A 79 -28.73 74.04 -36.21
N LYS A 80 -29.09 74.17 -37.49
CA LYS A 80 -29.03 73.07 -38.47
C LYS A 80 -27.61 72.54 -38.69
N GLN A 81 -26.62 73.42 -38.74
CA GLN A 81 -25.21 73.03 -38.90
C GLN A 81 -24.67 72.32 -37.64
N GLN A 82 -25.01 72.79 -36.44
CA GLN A 82 -24.66 72.15 -35.18
C GLN A 82 -25.34 70.77 -35.04
N TYR A 83 -26.62 70.67 -35.40
CA TYR A 83 -27.36 69.41 -35.40
C TYR A 83 -26.69 68.37 -36.30
N ARG A 84 -26.34 68.71 -37.55
CA ARG A 84 -25.64 67.78 -38.46
C ARG A 84 -24.30 67.30 -37.92
N ASN A 85 -23.51 68.21 -37.32
CA ASN A 85 -22.23 67.83 -36.72
C ASN A 85 -22.44 66.86 -35.55
N SER A 86 -23.41 67.14 -34.68
CA SER A 86 -23.77 66.25 -33.57
C SER A 86 -24.22 64.85 -34.05
N VAL A 87 -25.01 64.77 -35.12
CA VAL A 87 -25.43 63.50 -35.72
C VAL A 87 -24.24 62.74 -36.30
N LYS A 88 -23.32 63.41 -37.03
CA LYS A 88 -22.09 62.80 -37.56
C LYS A 88 -21.21 62.23 -36.43
N ASP A 89 -21.02 63.00 -35.35
CA ASP A 89 -20.24 62.56 -34.19
C ASP A 89 -20.89 61.35 -33.51
N LYS A 90 -22.22 61.34 -33.35
CA LYS A 90 -22.97 60.19 -32.82
C LYS A 90 -22.88 58.95 -33.71
N ILE A 91 -22.95 59.11 -35.04
CA ILE A 91 -22.78 58.01 -35.99
C ILE A 91 -21.38 57.41 -35.84
N LYS A 92 -20.34 58.25 -35.81
CA LYS A 92 -18.96 57.79 -35.63
C LYS A 92 -18.78 57.06 -34.30
N ALA A 93 -19.24 57.64 -33.19
CA ALA A 93 -19.15 57.02 -31.88
C ALA A 93 -19.89 55.67 -31.81
N THR A 94 -21.07 55.57 -32.43
CA THR A 94 -21.85 54.32 -32.47
C THR A 94 -21.16 53.26 -33.34
N LEU A 95 -20.57 53.66 -34.47
CA LEU A 95 -19.81 52.76 -35.35
C LEU A 95 -18.57 52.21 -34.64
N ASP A 96 -17.82 53.08 -33.95
CA ASP A 96 -16.66 52.69 -33.15
C ASP A 96 -17.08 51.69 -32.06
N LYS A 97 -18.21 51.95 -31.38
CA LYS A 97 -18.74 51.03 -30.35
C LYS A 97 -19.18 49.68 -30.92
N VAL A 98 -19.84 49.66 -32.09
CA VAL A 98 -20.23 48.42 -32.78
C VAL A 98 -19.00 47.58 -33.15
N ASN A 99 -17.94 48.23 -33.63
CA ASN A 99 -16.69 47.54 -33.97
C ASN A 99 -16.01 46.98 -32.72
N GLU A 100 -15.93 47.77 -31.64
CA GLU A 100 -15.38 47.31 -30.36
C GLU A 100 -16.14 46.10 -29.81
N LEU A 101 -17.47 46.17 -29.73
CA LEU A 101 -18.32 45.08 -29.24
C LEU A 101 -18.18 43.81 -30.09
N LYS A 102 -18.06 43.94 -31.42
CA LYS A 102 -17.79 42.80 -32.30
C LYS A 102 -16.47 42.11 -31.98
N HIS A 103 -15.41 42.88 -31.77
CA HIS A 103 -14.09 42.33 -31.45
C HIS A 103 -14.11 41.62 -30.09
N GLN A 104 -14.73 42.25 -29.07
CA GLN A 104 -14.90 41.65 -27.75
C GLN A 104 -15.70 40.34 -27.82
N LEU A 105 -16.83 40.34 -28.52
CA LEU A 105 -17.68 39.15 -28.68
C LEU A 105 -16.94 37.97 -29.34
N ASN A 106 -16.14 38.23 -30.37
CA ASN A 106 -15.35 37.18 -31.02
C ASN A 106 -14.30 36.61 -30.06
N ALA A 107 -13.60 37.47 -29.32
CA ALA A 107 -12.61 37.04 -28.33
C ALA A 107 -13.25 36.22 -27.20
N GLU A 108 -14.42 36.61 -26.69
CA GLU A 108 -15.14 35.86 -25.66
C GLU A 108 -15.59 34.49 -26.17
N LYS A 109 -16.04 34.38 -27.43
CA LYS A 109 -16.40 33.08 -28.04
C LYS A 109 -15.20 32.15 -28.16
N GLU A 110 -14.03 32.67 -28.53
CA GLU A 110 -12.80 31.86 -28.57
C GLU A 110 -12.39 31.38 -27.16
N ILE A 111 -12.50 32.24 -26.14
CA ILE A 111 -12.26 31.86 -24.74
C ILE A 111 -13.22 30.77 -24.29
N LEU A 112 -14.51 30.90 -24.59
CA LEU A 112 -15.54 29.91 -24.22
C LEU A 112 -15.24 28.53 -24.80
N GLU A 113 -14.87 28.46 -26.09
CA GLU A 113 -14.53 27.19 -26.74
C GLU A 113 -13.25 26.57 -26.16
N ALA A 114 -12.24 27.39 -25.82
CA ALA A 114 -11.05 26.92 -25.11
C ALA A 114 -11.39 26.37 -23.72
N GLN A 115 -12.27 27.06 -22.96
CA GLN A 115 -12.72 26.63 -21.64
C GLN A 115 -13.46 25.28 -21.69
N LYS A 116 -14.37 25.09 -22.66
CA LYS A 116 -15.09 23.82 -22.86
C LYS A 116 -14.14 22.66 -23.16
N LYS A 117 -13.17 22.86 -24.06
CA LYS A 117 -12.19 21.82 -24.40
C LYS A 117 -11.31 21.44 -23.20
N ASP A 118 -10.92 22.42 -22.40
CA ASP A 118 -10.15 22.17 -21.18
C ASP A 118 -10.99 21.43 -20.13
N GLN A 119 -12.27 21.77 -19.99
CA GLN A 119 -13.23 21.04 -19.14
C GLN A 119 -13.36 19.57 -19.55
N GLU A 120 -13.52 19.28 -20.85
CA GLU A 120 -13.58 17.90 -21.36
C GLU A 120 -12.31 17.12 -21.01
N THR A 121 -11.15 17.76 -21.16
CA THR A 121 -9.84 17.17 -20.82
C THR A 121 -9.75 16.87 -19.32
N ARG A 122 -10.21 17.78 -18.46
CA ARG A 122 -10.27 17.55 -17.00
C ARG A 122 -11.23 16.40 -16.66
N GLN A 123 -12.38 16.31 -17.31
CA GLN A 123 -13.34 15.24 -17.08
C GLN A 123 -12.78 13.87 -17.48
N ALA A 124 -12.07 13.78 -18.60
CA ALA A 124 -11.38 12.58 -19.02
C ALA A 124 -10.29 12.16 -18.01
N ARG A 125 -9.51 13.12 -17.50
CA ARG A 125 -8.50 12.88 -16.46
C ARG A 125 -9.14 12.36 -15.16
N LEU A 126 -10.25 12.96 -14.72
CA LEU A 126 -10.98 12.52 -13.53
C LEU A 126 -11.45 11.07 -13.65
N ASN A 127 -12.04 10.71 -14.80
CA ASN A 127 -12.49 9.36 -15.06
C ASN A 127 -11.32 8.36 -15.05
N GLY A 128 -10.18 8.74 -15.62
CA GLY A 128 -8.96 7.93 -15.59
C GLY A 128 -8.42 7.71 -14.17
N GLN A 129 -8.39 8.77 -13.34
CA GLN A 129 -7.96 8.67 -11.95
C GLN A 129 -8.89 7.79 -11.11
N ARG A 130 -10.22 7.88 -11.31
CA ARG A 130 -11.19 6.99 -10.65
C ARG A 130 -11.00 5.53 -11.05
N ALA A 131 -10.80 5.25 -12.33
CA ALA A 131 -10.54 3.89 -12.80
C ALA A 131 -9.24 3.30 -12.21
N GLU A 132 -8.18 4.11 -12.09
CA GLU A 132 -6.94 3.68 -11.45
C GLU A 132 -7.14 3.45 -9.94
N GLN A 133 -7.93 4.28 -9.27
CA GLN A 133 -8.27 4.09 -7.87
C GLN A 133 -8.99 2.75 -7.64
N ASP A 134 -10.00 2.43 -8.45
CA ASP A 134 -10.75 1.18 -8.38
C ASP A 134 -9.84 -0.04 -8.63
N ARG A 135 -8.92 0.09 -9.59
CA ARG A 135 -7.91 -0.94 -9.86
C ARG A 135 -7.00 -1.17 -8.65
N LEU A 136 -6.51 -0.12 -8.02
CA LEU A 136 -5.63 -0.22 -6.85
C LEU A 136 -6.35 -0.84 -5.65
N LEU A 137 -7.62 -0.48 -5.43
CA LEU A 137 -8.46 -1.09 -4.39
C LEU A 137 -8.63 -2.59 -4.62
N SER A 138 -8.97 -2.99 -5.85
CA SER A 138 -9.14 -4.40 -6.23
C SER A 138 -7.85 -5.21 -6.05
N LEU A 139 -6.70 -4.62 -6.41
CA LEU A 139 -5.40 -5.26 -6.23
C LEU A 139 -5.04 -5.42 -4.75
N ASN A 140 -5.30 -4.40 -3.93
CA ASN A 140 -5.08 -4.45 -2.48
C ASN A 140 -5.90 -5.58 -1.83
N GLU A 141 -7.20 -5.66 -2.15
CA GLU A 141 -8.09 -6.71 -1.63
C GLU A 141 -7.63 -8.11 -2.05
N SER A 142 -7.29 -8.30 -3.34
CA SER A 142 -6.80 -9.57 -3.85
C SER A 142 -5.52 -10.04 -3.14
N GLN A 143 -4.54 -9.14 -2.95
CA GLN A 143 -3.30 -9.46 -2.24
C GLN A 143 -3.54 -9.80 -0.77
N ARG A 144 -4.47 -9.11 -0.10
CA ARG A 144 -4.84 -9.44 1.28
C ARG A 144 -5.48 -10.83 1.38
N ASN A 145 -6.35 -11.17 0.43
CA ASN A 145 -7.00 -12.47 0.40
C ASN A 145 -6.00 -13.61 0.15
N GLU A 146 -5.06 -13.41 -0.77
CA GLU A 146 -3.97 -14.36 -1.04
C GLU A 146 -3.10 -14.57 0.22
N LEU A 147 -2.66 -13.48 0.87
CA LEU A 147 -1.87 -13.57 2.10
C LEU A 147 -2.63 -14.27 3.24
N ASN A 148 -3.91 -13.95 3.42
CA ASN A 148 -4.75 -14.62 4.41
C ASN A 148 -4.91 -16.12 4.11
N GLY A 149 -5.03 -16.49 2.83
CA GLY A 149 -5.04 -17.87 2.37
C GLY A 149 -3.74 -18.60 2.72
N GLN A 150 -2.60 -17.98 2.43
CA GLN A 150 -1.27 -18.51 2.76
C GLN A 150 -1.08 -18.67 4.27
N ILE A 151 -1.48 -17.69 5.08
CA ILE A 151 -1.41 -17.77 6.55
C ILE A 151 -2.23 -18.96 7.06
N LYS A 152 -3.46 -19.14 6.55
CA LYS A 152 -4.33 -20.25 6.93
C LYS A 152 -3.70 -21.61 6.57
N ASN A 153 -3.20 -21.74 5.35
CA ASN A 153 -2.57 -22.96 4.86
C ASN A 153 -1.30 -23.31 5.64
N ASN A 154 -0.44 -22.32 5.90
CA ASN A 154 0.79 -22.50 6.66
C ASN A 154 0.49 -22.85 8.12
N SER A 155 -0.50 -22.19 8.74
CA SER A 155 -0.95 -22.51 10.11
C SER A 155 -1.46 -23.94 10.22
N ALA A 156 -2.26 -24.39 9.24
CA ALA A 156 -2.73 -25.77 9.18
C ALA A 156 -1.58 -26.77 9.00
N LYS A 157 -0.60 -26.45 8.13
CA LYS A 157 0.57 -27.29 7.91
C LYS A 157 1.45 -27.40 9.15
N ILE A 158 1.69 -26.30 9.86
CA ILE A 158 2.43 -26.28 11.12
C ILE A 158 1.73 -27.14 12.18
N ALA A 159 0.41 -27.00 12.32
CA ALA A 159 -0.37 -27.81 13.26
C ALA A 159 -0.26 -29.31 12.96
N GLU A 160 -0.34 -29.69 11.68
CA GLU A 160 -0.18 -31.08 11.26
C GLU A 160 1.24 -31.62 11.53
N LEU A 161 2.28 -30.84 11.22
CA LEU A 161 3.67 -31.24 11.51
C LEU A 161 3.92 -31.42 13.01
N ARG A 162 3.37 -30.52 13.84
CA ARG A 162 3.44 -30.62 15.31
C ARG A 162 2.72 -31.87 15.81
N LYS A 163 1.53 -32.16 15.27
CA LYS A 163 0.76 -33.38 15.61
C LYS A 163 1.53 -34.65 15.24
N GLN A 164 2.13 -34.70 14.05
CA GLN A 164 2.95 -35.83 13.61
C GLN A 164 4.16 -36.02 14.53
N GLN A 165 4.89 -34.95 14.85
CA GLN A 165 6.02 -35.04 15.77
C GLN A 165 5.59 -35.46 17.17
N ALA A 166 4.48 -34.93 17.71
CA ALA A 166 3.97 -35.32 19.01
C ALA A 166 3.61 -36.82 19.06
N ALA A 167 3.05 -37.38 17.97
CA ALA A 167 2.78 -38.81 17.87
C ALA A 167 4.06 -39.66 17.84
N GLU A 168 5.11 -39.21 17.13
CA GLU A 168 6.41 -39.88 17.13
C GLU A 168 7.11 -39.82 18.50
N ASN A 169 7.04 -38.66 19.17
CA ASN A 169 7.53 -38.52 20.55
C ASN A 169 6.74 -39.45 21.49
N ALA A 170 5.41 -39.51 21.39
CA ALA A 170 4.61 -40.41 22.22
C ALA A 170 5.02 -41.88 22.04
N LYS A 171 5.26 -42.34 20.81
CA LYS A 171 5.75 -43.71 20.53
C LYS A 171 7.11 -43.99 21.18
N LEU A 172 8.01 -43.00 21.17
CA LEU A 172 9.33 -43.09 21.81
C LEU A 172 9.22 -43.37 23.32
N PHE A 173 8.18 -42.85 23.97
CA PHE A 173 7.91 -43.01 25.40
C PHE A 173 6.82 -44.04 25.71
N GLY A 174 6.56 -45.00 24.81
CA GLY A 174 5.63 -46.10 25.08
C GLY A 174 4.14 -45.74 25.02
N GLY A 175 3.79 -44.62 24.38
CA GLY A 175 2.42 -44.19 24.12
C GLY A 175 2.07 -42.80 24.66
N SER A 176 2.85 -42.27 25.60
CA SER A 176 2.64 -40.93 26.17
C SER A 176 3.96 -40.30 26.58
N VAL A 177 4.13 -39.02 26.26
CA VAL A 177 5.30 -38.24 26.72
C VAL A 177 5.28 -38.07 28.25
N PRO A 178 6.43 -38.11 28.93
CA PRO A 178 6.51 -37.84 30.36
C PRO A 178 6.03 -36.43 30.72
N GLN A 179 5.57 -36.25 31.96
CA GLN A 179 5.18 -34.94 32.45
C GLN A 179 6.41 -34.03 32.58
N GLY A 180 6.31 -32.83 32.01
CA GLY A 180 7.34 -31.80 32.11
C GLY A 180 7.47 -31.18 33.50
N ILE A 181 8.71 -30.85 33.89
CA ILE A 181 9.10 -30.11 35.07
C ILE A 181 9.68 -28.75 34.60
N PRO A 182 8.99 -27.62 34.83
CA PRO A 182 9.52 -26.30 34.47
C PRO A 182 10.86 -26.02 35.15
N GLY A 183 11.86 -25.63 34.36
CA GLY A 183 13.21 -25.31 34.86
C GLY A 183 13.98 -26.49 35.50
N GLY A 184 13.58 -27.74 35.22
CA GLY A 184 14.24 -28.94 35.72
C GLY A 184 15.61 -29.25 35.07
N GLY A 185 16.25 -30.31 35.52
CA GLY A 185 17.47 -30.85 34.86
C GLY A 185 18.75 -30.03 35.05
N GLY A 186 18.70 -28.93 35.80
CA GLY A 186 19.83 -28.03 36.03
C GLY A 186 20.11 -27.06 34.87
N TYR A 187 19.26 -27.06 33.83
CA TYR A 187 19.38 -26.19 32.68
C TYR A 187 19.38 -24.71 33.14
N PRO A 188 20.29 -23.84 32.65
CA PRO A 188 20.50 -22.52 33.21
C PRO A 188 19.22 -21.70 33.25
N GLY A 189 18.92 -21.08 34.40
CA GLY A 189 17.67 -20.35 34.63
C GLY A 189 17.40 -19.26 33.59
N ALA A 190 18.44 -18.62 33.07
CA ALA A 190 18.35 -17.63 32.00
C ALA A 190 17.69 -18.18 30.72
N TRP A 191 17.84 -19.48 30.44
CA TRP A 191 17.24 -20.17 29.30
C TRP A 191 15.99 -20.95 29.69
N ALA A 192 16.00 -21.61 30.85
CA ALA A 192 14.90 -22.43 31.37
C ALA A 192 13.60 -21.63 31.64
N PHE A 193 13.71 -20.37 32.05
CA PHE A 193 12.56 -19.54 32.42
C PHE A 193 12.20 -18.46 31.39
N ALA A 194 13.01 -18.31 30.34
CA ALA A 194 12.66 -17.45 29.23
C ALA A 194 11.49 -18.07 28.42
N PRO A 195 10.72 -17.26 27.67
CA PRO A 195 9.78 -17.79 26.69
C PRO A 195 10.49 -18.77 25.75
N ILE A 196 9.79 -19.83 25.32
CA ILE A 196 10.33 -20.78 24.35
C ILE A 196 10.73 -20.04 23.06
N ASP A 197 11.83 -20.46 22.43
CA ASP A 197 12.34 -19.88 21.19
C ASP A 197 12.65 -18.37 21.21
N SER A 198 12.93 -17.80 22.38
CA SER A 198 13.15 -16.34 22.51
C SER A 198 14.61 -15.92 22.67
N ILE A 199 15.48 -16.83 23.08
CA ILE A 199 16.90 -16.59 23.32
C ILE A 199 17.70 -17.69 22.63
N ILE A 200 18.82 -17.29 22.03
CA ILE A 200 19.81 -18.21 21.46
C ILE A 200 20.85 -18.54 22.54
N ASP A 201 21.10 -19.83 22.77
CA ASP A 201 22.08 -20.31 23.74
C ASP A 201 23.53 -20.22 23.23
N THR A 202 24.48 -20.68 24.05
CA THR A 202 25.92 -20.63 23.73
C THR A 202 26.30 -21.43 22.48
N TRP A 203 25.52 -22.43 22.08
CA TRP A 203 25.77 -23.29 20.92
C TRP A 203 24.96 -22.89 19.68
N GLY A 204 24.23 -21.78 19.76
CA GLY A 204 23.42 -21.25 18.68
C GLY A 204 22.01 -21.85 18.62
N MET A 205 21.57 -22.60 19.64
CA MET A 205 20.27 -23.26 19.67
C MET A 205 19.23 -22.39 20.38
N TYR A 206 17.98 -22.45 19.96
CA TYR A 206 16.88 -21.78 20.65
C TYR A 206 16.62 -22.40 22.04
N ASN A 207 16.42 -21.55 23.04
CA ASN A 207 16.26 -21.98 24.43
C ASN A 207 15.03 -22.87 24.63
N ARG A 208 15.13 -23.79 25.61
CA ARG A 208 14.07 -24.75 26.00
C ARG A 208 13.73 -25.81 24.95
N GLU A 209 14.50 -25.88 23.87
CA GLU A 209 14.42 -26.98 22.91
C GLU A 209 15.29 -28.17 23.33
N CYS A 210 14.94 -29.37 22.83
CA CYS A 210 15.67 -30.61 23.13
C CYS A 210 17.16 -30.49 22.81
N VAL A 211 17.48 -29.94 21.64
CA VAL A 211 18.86 -29.73 21.14
C VAL A 211 19.65 -28.74 21.98
N SER A 212 19.00 -27.69 22.50
CA SER A 212 19.63 -26.71 23.38
C SER A 212 19.96 -27.31 24.74
N TYR A 213 19.02 -28.04 25.33
CA TYR A 213 19.26 -28.74 26.59
C TYR A 213 20.38 -29.77 26.45
N THR A 214 20.36 -30.60 25.41
CA THR A 214 21.41 -31.62 25.21
C THR A 214 22.78 -31.00 24.95
N ALA A 215 22.85 -29.90 24.20
CA ALA A 215 24.10 -29.15 24.01
C ALA A 215 24.69 -28.69 25.35
N TRP A 216 23.83 -28.04 26.17
CA TRP A 216 24.21 -27.61 27.50
C TRP A 216 24.63 -28.79 28.40
N LYS A 217 23.87 -29.89 28.37
CA LYS A 217 24.11 -31.03 29.23
C LYS A 217 25.45 -31.71 28.90
N VAL A 218 25.78 -31.87 27.61
CA VAL A 218 27.10 -32.35 27.15
C VAL A 218 28.21 -31.48 27.72
N TRP A 219 28.14 -30.16 27.52
CA TRP A 219 29.16 -29.25 28.03
C TRP A 219 29.26 -29.25 29.57
N SER A 220 28.11 -29.24 30.26
CA SER A 220 28.06 -29.24 31.73
C SER A 220 28.66 -30.51 32.34
N SER A 221 28.67 -31.62 31.59
CA SER A 221 29.32 -32.88 31.98
C SER A 221 30.84 -32.86 31.82
N GLY A 222 31.42 -31.77 31.32
CA GLY A 222 32.85 -31.61 31.05
C GLY A 222 33.30 -32.11 29.68
N ARG A 223 32.36 -32.49 28.81
CA ARG A 223 32.62 -32.93 27.43
C ARG A 223 32.68 -31.74 26.49
N TYR A 224 33.38 -31.91 25.36
CA TYR A 224 33.45 -30.88 24.34
C TYR A 224 32.15 -30.86 23.53
N MET A 225 31.39 -29.78 23.62
CA MET A 225 30.23 -29.51 22.76
C MET A 225 30.61 -28.46 21.70
N PRO A 226 30.68 -28.82 20.41
CA PRO A 226 30.98 -27.86 19.35
C PRO A 226 29.86 -26.83 19.18
N TYR A 227 30.23 -25.65 18.66
CA TYR A 227 29.24 -24.69 18.19
C TYR A 227 28.67 -25.14 16.84
N TRP A 228 27.37 -25.42 16.79
CA TRP A 228 26.67 -25.81 15.56
C TRP A 228 25.75 -24.71 15.01
N GLY A 229 25.71 -23.54 15.64
CA GLY A 229 25.11 -22.33 15.07
C GLY A 229 23.61 -22.43 14.80
N GLY A 230 22.90 -23.27 15.54
CA GLY A 230 21.48 -23.53 15.31
C GLY A 230 21.20 -24.33 14.04
N ILE A 231 22.23 -24.97 13.45
CA ILE A 231 22.05 -25.80 12.26
C ILE A 231 21.34 -27.09 12.66
N GLY A 232 20.07 -27.14 12.29
CA GLY A 232 19.31 -28.36 12.10
C GLY A 232 18.46 -28.80 13.28
N ASN A 233 17.38 -29.48 12.94
CA ASN A 233 16.53 -30.17 13.91
C ASN A 233 17.31 -31.34 14.54
N ALA A 234 16.77 -31.95 15.60
CA ALA A 234 17.41 -33.09 16.26
C ALA A 234 17.70 -34.25 15.30
N ASN A 235 16.86 -34.50 14.30
CA ASN A 235 17.10 -35.54 13.28
C ASN A 235 18.23 -35.25 12.28
N GLN A 236 18.92 -34.11 12.42
CA GLN A 236 20.09 -33.74 11.61
C GLN A 236 21.37 -33.73 12.45
N TRP A 237 21.27 -33.90 13.77
CA TRP A 237 22.40 -33.82 14.69
C TRP A 237 23.39 -34.97 14.48
N ASP A 238 22.93 -36.15 14.08
CA ASP A 238 23.81 -37.30 13.83
C ASP A 238 24.69 -37.08 12.59
N ASP A 239 24.16 -36.49 11.53
CA ASP A 239 24.95 -36.08 10.36
C ASP A 239 25.91 -34.93 10.68
N ASN A 240 25.45 -33.93 11.44
CA ASN A 240 26.31 -32.83 11.89
C ASN A 240 27.48 -33.33 12.76
N ALA A 241 27.21 -34.30 13.63
CA ALA A 241 28.24 -34.94 14.45
C ALA A 241 29.28 -35.68 13.60
N ARG A 242 28.83 -36.49 12.63
CA ARG A 242 29.75 -37.17 11.68
C ARG A 242 30.62 -36.17 10.92
N ALA A 243 30.03 -35.07 10.44
CA ALA A 243 30.75 -34.01 9.74
C ALA A 243 31.79 -33.32 10.65
N ALA A 244 31.51 -33.21 11.95
CA ALA A 244 32.43 -32.68 12.95
C ALA A 244 33.47 -33.72 13.45
N GLY A 245 33.48 -34.93 12.90
CA GLY A 245 34.39 -36.01 13.32
C GLY A 245 34.02 -36.67 14.65
N ILE A 246 32.80 -36.42 15.15
CA ILE A 246 32.28 -37.05 16.37
C ILE A 246 31.68 -38.41 15.99
N PRO A 247 32.10 -39.51 16.62
CA PRO A 247 31.57 -40.83 16.29
C PRO A 247 30.06 -40.92 16.55
N VAL A 248 29.36 -41.62 15.66
CA VAL A 248 27.94 -41.92 15.79
C VAL A 248 27.69 -43.39 15.49
N ASP A 249 27.11 -44.11 16.43
CA ASP A 249 26.71 -45.51 16.23
C ASP A 249 25.38 -45.85 16.95
N THR A 250 25.05 -47.14 17.10
CA THR A 250 23.80 -47.61 17.70
C THR A 250 23.98 -48.22 19.10
N ASN A 251 25.18 -48.11 19.69
CA ASN A 251 25.53 -48.62 21.01
C ASN A 251 25.55 -47.49 22.04
N PRO A 252 24.62 -47.46 23.01
CA PRO A 252 24.54 -46.39 23.99
C PRO A 252 25.71 -46.41 24.98
N ARG A 253 26.18 -45.23 25.37
CA ARG A 253 27.12 -45.00 26.46
C ARG A 253 26.59 -43.86 27.35
N VAL A 254 26.97 -43.89 28.63
CA VAL A 254 26.64 -42.80 29.54
C VAL A 254 27.33 -41.51 29.08
N GLY A 255 26.54 -40.45 28.93
CA GLY A 255 26.97 -39.15 28.43
C GLY A 255 26.84 -38.96 26.92
N ASP A 256 26.36 -39.96 26.18
CA ASP A 256 25.98 -39.79 24.78
C ASP A 256 24.74 -38.91 24.64
N VAL A 257 24.57 -38.34 23.44
CA VAL A 257 23.27 -37.80 23.02
C VAL A 257 22.57 -38.82 22.14
N ALA A 258 21.42 -39.32 22.63
CA ALA A 258 20.54 -40.20 21.89
C ALA A 258 19.62 -39.39 20.97
N ILE A 259 19.58 -39.74 19.68
CA ILE A 259 18.76 -39.08 18.67
C ILE A 259 17.69 -40.04 18.17
N LYS A 260 16.44 -39.56 18.17
CA LYS A 260 15.33 -40.15 17.43
C LYS A 260 15.14 -39.39 16.12
N ASN A 261 15.42 -40.04 14.99
CA ASN A 261 15.26 -39.41 13.66
C ASN A 261 13.80 -39.37 13.16
N ALA A 262 12.89 -40.08 13.81
CA ALA A 262 11.48 -40.13 13.40
C ALA A 262 10.75 -38.80 13.67
N GLY A 263 9.87 -38.44 12.74
CA GLY A 263 9.16 -37.16 12.75
C GLY A 263 9.90 -36.08 11.96
N PHE A 264 9.26 -34.93 11.81
CA PHE A 264 9.80 -33.82 11.01
C PHE A 264 11.04 -33.18 11.66
N TYR A 265 11.05 -33.11 12.99
CA TYR A 265 12.12 -32.49 13.78
C TYR A 265 13.05 -33.52 14.43
N GLY A 266 12.56 -34.75 14.67
CA GLY A 266 13.24 -35.70 15.54
C GLY A 266 13.22 -35.27 17.01
N HIS A 267 14.04 -35.93 17.83
CA HIS A 267 14.19 -35.57 19.23
C HIS A 267 15.58 -35.95 19.76
N ALA A 268 16.19 -35.07 20.56
CA ALA A 268 17.49 -35.26 21.17
C ALA A 268 17.35 -35.44 22.69
N MET A 269 18.07 -36.41 23.26
CA MET A 269 18.02 -36.74 24.67
C MET A 269 19.43 -37.06 25.18
N TYR A 270 19.74 -36.70 26.43
CA TYR A 270 21.03 -37.02 27.04
C TYR A 270 20.95 -38.36 27.78
N VAL A 271 21.92 -39.25 27.58
CA VAL A 271 21.96 -40.58 28.21
C VAL A 271 22.57 -40.48 29.60
N GLU A 272 21.73 -40.60 30.62
CA GLU A 272 22.13 -40.57 32.04
C GLU A 272 22.57 -41.96 32.54
N HIS A 273 21.97 -43.03 32.02
CA HIS A 273 22.34 -44.41 32.38
C HIS A 273 22.06 -45.42 31.25
N VAL A 274 22.84 -46.51 31.19
CA VAL A 274 22.66 -47.61 30.24
C VAL A 274 22.42 -48.92 31.00
N TYR A 275 21.31 -49.59 30.74
CA TYR A 275 20.96 -50.87 31.35
C TYR A 275 21.31 -52.04 30.42
N GLY A 276 21.60 -53.20 31.02
CA GLY A 276 21.93 -54.43 30.27
C GLY A 276 20.75 -55.08 29.54
N ASP A 277 19.53 -54.56 29.68
CA ASP A 277 18.30 -55.09 29.07
C ASP A 277 17.89 -54.34 27.78
N GLY A 278 18.78 -53.52 27.21
CA GLY A 278 18.51 -52.77 25.98
C GLY A 278 17.69 -51.49 26.20
N THR A 279 17.65 -50.99 27.44
CA THR A 279 17.03 -49.69 27.79
C THR A 279 18.06 -48.71 28.33
N ILE A 280 17.70 -47.43 28.31
CA ILE A 280 18.52 -46.31 28.80
C ILE A 280 17.68 -45.39 29.67
N TYR A 281 18.29 -44.78 30.69
CA TYR A 281 17.71 -43.64 31.40
C TYR A 281 18.18 -42.36 30.72
N ILE A 282 17.25 -41.47 30.41
CA ILE A 282 17.54 -40.22 29.71
C ILE A 282 17.00 -39.01 30.44
N SER A 283 17.61 -37.86 30.15
CA SER A 283 17.09 -36.54 30.49
C SER A 283 16.95 -35.68 29.22
N GLN A 284 15.88 -34.89 29.10
CA GLN A 284 15.58 -34.12 27.89
C GLN A 284 14.69 -32.91 28.16
N TYR A 285 14.52 -32.07 27.14
CA TYR A 285 13.56 -30.97 27.11
C TYR A 285 12.61 -31.06 25.93
N ASN A 286 11.38 -30.56 26.12
CA ASN A 286 10.42 -30.29 25.05
C ASN A 286 9.85 -31.51 24.30
N ALA A 287 9.90 -32.72 24.87
CA ALA A 287 9.20 -33.86 24.26
C ALA A 287 7.69 -33.62 24.06
N ALA A 288 7.08 -32.84 24.96
CA ALA A 288 5.65 -32.54 24.97
C ALA A 288 5.28 -31.21 24.28
N TRP A 289 6.22 -30.54 23.59
CA TRP A 289 6.02 -29.22 22.98
C TRP A 289 5.71 -28.09 23.99
N ASP A 290 6.08 -28.27 25.25
CA ASP A 290 5.82 -27.35 26.36
C ASP A 290 7.09 -26.63 26.87
N GLY A 291 8.25 -26.93 26.28
CA GLY A 291 9.56 -26.39 26.63
C GLY A 291 10.03 -26.80 28.03
N ASN A 292 9.58 -27.93 28.56
CA ASN A 292 9.90 -28.36 29.92
C ASN A 292 10.86 -29.55 29.95
N TYR A 293 11.56 -29.67 31.07
CA TYR A 293 12.42 -30.80 31.38
C TYR A 293 11.62 -32.06 31.62
N SER A 294 12.10 -33.24 31.21
CA SER A 294 11.65 -34.48 31.84
C SER A 294 12.66 -35.61 31.64
N GLU A 295 12.45 -36.69 32.37
CA GLU A 295 13.28 -37.88 32.36
C GLU A 295 12.42 -39.10 32.04
N ALA A 296 13.05 -40.12 31.45
CA ALA A 296 12.37 -41.37 31.17
C ALA A 296 13.36 -42.53 31.05
N ARG A 297 12.86 -43.75 31.28
CA ARG A 297 13.54 -44.97 30.84
C ARG A 297 12.92 -45.43 29.52
N ILE A 298 13.73 -45.51 28.46
CA ILE A 298 13.26 -45.82 27.09
C ILE A 298 14.06 -46.96 26.46
N SER A 299 13.48 -47.60 25.44
CA SER A 299 14.20 -48.58 24.61
C SER A 299 15.22 -47.88 23.69
N THR A 300 16.34 -48.53 23.43
CA THR A 300 17.34 -48.06 22.45
C THR A 300 16.90 -48.26 20.99
N ALA A 301 15.81 -48.98 20.76
CA ALA A 301 15.37 -49.35 19.42
C ALA A 301 15.07 -48.14 18.52
N GLY A 302 15.75 -48.09 17.37
CA GLY A 302 15.59 -47.01 16.38
C GLY A 302 16.14 -45.67 16.84
N LEU A 303 17.11 -45.68 17.77
CA LEU A 303 17.93 -44.52 18.14
C LEU A 303 19.33 -44.65 17.54
N VAL A 304 19.97 -43.51 17.34
CA VAL A 304 21.41 -43.39 17.12
C VAL A 304 22.03 -42.59 18.26
N PHE A 305 23.30 -42.82 18.55
CA PHE A 305 24.01 -42.24 19.68
C PHE A 305 25.22 -41.46 19.19
N ILE A 306 25.30 -40.20 19.61
CA ILE A 306 26.43 -39.30 19.32
C ILE A 306 27.39 -39.34 20.52
N HIS A 307 28.66 -39.65 20.26
CA HIS A 307 29.68 -39.91 21.29
C HIS A 307 30.59 -38.70 21.52
N PHE A 308 30.18 -37.78 22.39
CA PHE A 308 30.93 -36.57 22.78
C PHE A 308 32.04 -36.82 23.80
#